data_AF-A0A8H3R2F2-F1
#
_entry.id   AF-A0A8H3R2F2-F1
#
_cell.length_a   1.000
_cell.length_b   1.000
_cell.length_c   1.000
_cell.angle_alpha   90.00
_cell.angle_beta   90.00
_cell.angle_gamma   90.00
#
_symmetry.space_group_name_H-M   'P 1'
#
loop_
_entity.id
_entity.type
_entity.pdbx_description
1 polymer ?
#
loop_
_entity_poly.entity_id
_entity_poly.type
_entity_poly.pdbx_seq_one_letter_code
_entity_poly.pdbx_strand_id
1 'polypeptide(L)'
;MWCGGFLLSEKEALKAVVKYSHENFSELIIYHVFTTQSRLFPEELESFFISWTSRVPLKSISLIVTTNHFYETSLDKYDENMEVIRKYIQLGVIEKFEVRDLNDDEYD
;
A
#
# COMPACT_ATOMS: atom_id res chain seq x y z
N MET A 1 -7.81 5.63 -1.31
CA MET A 1 -7.52 6.96 -1.91
C MET A 1 -8.78 7.50 -2.56
N TRP A 2 -9.21 8.72 -2.18
CA TRP A 2 -10.42 9.35 -2.69
C TRP A 2 -10.06 10.28 -3.85
N CYS A 3 -10.56 10.01 -5.06
CA CYS A 3 -10.36 10.89 -6.22
C CYS A 3 -11.71 11.13 -6.91
N GLY A 4 -12.20 12.36 -6.86
CA GLY A 4 -13.39 12.78 -7.63
C GLY A 4 -14.69 12.03 -7.30
N GLY A 5 -14.86 11.51 -6.09
CA GLY A 5 -16.06 10.75 -5.70
C GLY A 5 -15.99 9.24 -5.94
N PHE A 6 -14.91 8.73 -6.54
CA PHE A 6 -14.69 7.30 -6.76
C PHE A 6 -13.58 6.77 -5.86
N LEU A 7 -13.77 5.54 -5.37
CA LEU A 7 -12.74 4.78 -4.67
C LEU A 7 -11.86 4.11 -5.73
N LEU A 8 -10.59 4.47 -5.77
CA LEU A 8 -9.59 3.76 -6.57
C LEU A 8 -9.28 2.42 -5.89
N SER A 9 -9.17 1.35 -6.69
CA SER A 9 -8.64 0.09 -6.18
C SER A 9 -7.19 0.26 -5.70
N GLU A 10 -6.74 -0.58 -4.76
CA GLU A 10 -5.34 -0.59 -4.30
C GLU A 10 -4.38 -0.74 -5.49
N LYS A 11 -4.72 -1.59 -6.44
CA LYS A 11 -3.96 -1.79 -7.69
C LYS A 11 -3.79 -0.50 -8.47
N GLU A 12 -4.87 0.25 -8.70
CA GLU A 12 -4.81 1.50 -9.45
C GLU A 12 -4.03 2.57 -8.67
N ALA A 13 -4.20 2.61 -7.35
CA ALA A 13 -3.44 3.49 -6.48
C ALA A 13 -1.93 3.23 -6.59
N LEU A 14 -1.51 1.98 -6.45
CA LEU A 14 -0.10 1.57 -6.57
C LEU A 14 0.48 1.91 -7.95
N LYS A 15 -0.28 1.66 -9.03
CA LYS A 15 0.12 2.03 -10.39
C LYS A 15 0.29 3.54 -10.55
N ALA A 16 -0.63 4.33 -10.01
CA ALA A 16 -0.56 5.79 -10.07
C ALA A 16 0.66 6.31 -9.29
N VAL A 17 0.92 5.74 -8.11
CA VAL A 17 2.08 6.08 -7.28
C VAL A 17 3.39 5.82 -8.04
N VAL A 18 3.56 4.65 -8.66
CA VAL A 18 4.76 4.37 -9.47
C VAL A 18 4.91 5.35 -10.63
N LYS A 19 3.81 5.66 -11.33
CA LYS A 19 3.85 6.44 -12.57
C LYS A 19 4.02 7.94 -12.34
N TYR A 20 3.46 8.48 -11.27
CA TYR A 20 3.29 9.92 -11.10
C TYR A 20 3.95 10.49 -9.85
N SER A 21 4.47 9.65 -8.94
CA SER A 21 5.09 10.17 -7.72
C SER A 21 6.42 10.86 -8.00
N HIS A 22 6.67 11.96 -7.28
CA HIS A 22 7.93 12.67 -7.31
C HIS A 22 9.07 11.80 -6.77
N GLU A 23 10.31 12.04 -7.21
CA GLU A 23 11.53 11.35 -6.76
C GLU A 23 11.78 11.38 -5.23
N ASN A 24 11.14 12.33 -4.55
CA ASN A 24 11.26 12.50 -3.10
C ASN A 24 10.12 11.84 -2.32
N PHE A 25 9.19 11.19 -3.02
CA PHE A 25 8.10 10.46 -2.39
C PHE A 25 8.65 9.22 -1.68
N SER A 26 8.40 9.12 -0.39
CA SER A 26 8.89 8.04 0.46
C SER A 26 7.82 7.45 1.37
N GLU A 27 6.59 7.97 1.39
CA GLU A 27 5.52 7.48 2.26
C GLU A 27 4.20 7.34 1.49
N LEU A 28 3.61 6.15 1.56
CA LEU A 28 2.31 5.82 1.00
C LEU A 28 1.39 5.35 2.12
N ILE A 29 0.30 6.10 2.34
CA ILE A 29 -0.75 5.74 3.28
C ILE A 29 -1.99 5.30 2.49
N ILE A 30 -2.41 4.05 2.70
CA ILE A 30 -3.59 3.45 2.06
C ILE A 30 -4.73 3.42 3.09
N TYR A 31 -5.73 4.27 2.89
CA TYR A 31 -6.94 4.30 3.70
C TYR A 31 -8.05 3.43 3.10
N HIS A 32 -8.46 2.39 3.84
CA HIS A 32 -9.60 1.53 3.56
C HIS A 32 -10.83 1.99 4.33
N VAL A 33 -11.63 2.88 3.74
CA VAL A 33 -12.84 3.43 4.36
C VAL A 33 -14.10 2.60 4.00
N PHE A 34 -13.99 1.66 3.07
CA PHE A 34 -15.07 0.78 2.62
C PHE A 34 -14.50 -0.55 2.14
N THR A 35 -15.34 -1.60 2.10
CA THR A 35 -14.98 -2.87 1.46
C THR A 35 -14.65 -2.64 -0.01
N THR A 36 -13.40 -2.89 -0.38
CA THR A 36 -12.97 -2.84 -1.77
C THR A 36 -13.46 -4.11 -2.48
N GLN A 37 -14.10 -3.97 -3.62
CA GLN A 37 -14.58 -5.14 -4.38
C GLN A 37 -13.44 -5.90 -5.08
N SER A 38 -12.28 -5.26 -5.24
CA SER A 38 -11.12 -5.84 -5.92
C SER A 38 -10.01 -6.17 -4.92
N ARG A 39 -9.73 -7.46 -4.78
CA ARG A 39 -8.53 -7.97 -4.11
C ARG A 39 -7.27 -7.55 -4.89
N LEU A 40 -6.25 -7.06 -4.18
CA LEU A 40 -4.89 -6.93 -4.71
C LEU A 40 -4.22 -8.30 -4.70
N PHE A 41 -3.78 -8.77 -5.86
CA PHE A 41 -3.06 -10.04 -5.98
C PHE A 41 -1.58 -9.89 -5.64
N PRO A 42 -0.93 -10.94 -5.11
CA PRO A 42 0.49 -10.88 -4.72
C PRO A 42 1.41 -10.56 -5.91
N GLU A 43 1.08 -10.98 -7.13
CA GLU A 43 1.85 -10.67 -8.34
C GLU A 43 1.78 -9.18 -8.71
N GLU A 44 0.65 -8.53 -8.42
CA GLU A 44 0.46 -7.10 -8.66
C GLU A 44 1.25 -6.27 -7.66
N LEU A 45 1.27 -6.71 -6.39
CA LEU A 45 2.07 -6.11 -5.33
C LEU A 45 3.59 -6.31 -5.58
N GLU A 46 3.99 -7.50 -5.99
CA GLU A 46 5.36 -7.82 -6.39
C GLU A 46 5.80 -6.94 -7.56
N SER A 47 4.95 -6.78 -8.59
CA SER A 47 5.21 -5.90 -9.73
C SER A 47 5.36 -4.44 -9.33
N PHE A 48 4.59 -3.97 -8.35
CA PHE A 48 4.72 -2.62 -7.78
C PHE A 48 6.12 -2.42 -7.17
N PHE A 49 6.57 -3.34 -6.32
CA PHE A 49 7.87 -3.20 -5.68
C PHE A 49 9.05 -3.36 -6.65
N ILE A 50 8.95 -4.26 -7.65
CA ILE A 50 9.95 -4.31 -8.75
C ILE A 50 10.02 -2.96 -9.47
N SER A 51 8.87 -2.34 -9.74
CA SER A 51 8.86 -1.02 -10.36
C SER A 51 9.48 0.03 -9.44
N TRP A 52 9.24 -0.06 -8.12
CA TRP A 52 9.83 0.82 -7.13
C TRP A 52 11.37 0.75 -7.10
N THR A 53 11.94 -0.45 -7.20
CA THR A 53 13.41 -0.62 -7.18
C THR A 53 14.10 -0.02 -8.40
N SER A 54 13.37 0.25 -9.49
CA SER A 54 13.90 0.91 -10.69
C SER A 54 13.94 2.44 -10.62
N ARG A 55 13.45 3.05 -9.55
CA ARG A 55 13.43 4.51 -9.40
C ARG A 55 14.84 5.06 -9.13
N VAL A 56 15.11 6.26 -9.66
CA VAL A 56 16.36 6.99 -9.45
C VAL A 56 16.02 8.39 -8.93
N PRO A 57 16.51 8.79 -7.75
CA PRO A 57 17.20 7.97 -6.76
C PRO A 57 16.28 6.89 -6.17
N LEU A 58 16.85 5.72 -5.83
CA LEU A 58 16.13 4.71 -5.09
C LEU A 58 15.99 5.16 -3.64
N LYS A 59 14.75 5.45 -3.23
CA LYS A 59 14.39 5.69 -1.83
C LYS A 59 13.48 4.58 -1.35
N SER A 60 13.75 4.08 -0.16
CA SER A 60 12.88 3.13 0.50
C SER A 60 11.52 3.78 0.76
N ILE A 61 10.46 2.96 0.70
CA ILE A 61 9.09 3.40 0.93
C ILE A 61 8.62 3.01 2.32
N SER A 62 7.92 3.92 2.98
CA SER A 62 7.07 3.65 4.13
C SER A 62 5.67 3.35 3.62
N LEU A 63 5.18 2.14 3.88
CA LEU A 63 3.85 1.67 3.50
C LEU A 63 2.98 1.55 4.75
N ILE A 64 1.97 2.40 4.86
CA ILE A 64 1.04 2.41 6.00
C ILE A 64 -0.34 2.04 5.48
N VAL A 65 -0.99 1.06 6.10
CA VAL A 65 -2.36 0.65 5.80
C VAL A 65 -3.24 1.03 6.96
N THR A 66 -4.19 1.94 6.73
CA THR A 66 -5.20 2.29 7.73
C THR A 66 -6.52 1.64 7.32
N THR A 67 -6.98 0.68 8.11
CA THR A 67 -8.17 -0.14 7.82
C THR A 67 -8.99 -0.35 9.09
N ASN A 68 -10.18 -0.93 8.98
CA ASN A 68 -10.98 -1.35 10.13
C ASN A 68 -11.07 -2.89 10.09
N HIS A 69 -11.16 -3.54 11.24
CA HIS A 69 -11.36 -4.99 11.34
C HIS A 69 -12.60 -5.51 10.57
N PHE A 70 -13.59 -4.65 10.26
CA PHE A 70 -14.74 -5.00 9.41
C PHE A 70 -14.40 -5.13 7.91
N TYR A 71 -13.26 -4.63 7.43
CA TYR A 71 -12.89 -4.71 6.01
C TYR A 71 -11.98 -5.92 5.75
N GLU A 72 -12.57 -6.97 5.18
CA GLU A 72 -11.91 -8.26 4.95
C GLU A 72 -10.92 -8.28 3.76
N THR A 73 -10.84 -7.19 2.99
CA THR A 73 -10.17 -7.17 1.69
C THR A 73 -8.91 -6.29 1.63
N SER A 74 -8.43 -5.77 2.76
CA SER A 74 -7.18 -4.99 2.78
C SER A 74 -5.96 -5.88 2.54
N LEU A 75 -4.91 -5.31 1.96
CA LEU A 75 -3.71 -6.07 1.57
C LEU A 75 -3.06 -6.86 2.71
N ASP A 76 -3.19 -6.41 3.97
CA ASP A 76 -2.64 -7.07 5.16
C ASP A 76 -3.39 -8.35 5.56
N LYS A 77 -4.58 -8.58 5.01
CA LYS A 77 -5.43 -9.75 5.33
C LYS A 77 -5.08 -11.01 4.54
N TYR A 78 -4.17 -10.91 3.58
CA TYR A 78 -3.77 -12.03 2.73
C TYR A 78 -2.31 -12.44 3.01
N ASP A 79 -2.09 -13.68 3.45
CA ASP A 79 -0.76 -14.19 3.78
C ASP A 79 0.23 -14.07 2.61
N GLU A 80 -0.24 -14.34 1.38
CA GLU A 80 0.55 -14.22 0.15
C GLU A 80 1.07 -12.78 -0.07
N ASN A 81 0.25 -11.77 0.23
CA ASN A 81 0.67 -10.36 0.15
C ASN A 81 1.69 -10.03 1.24
N MET A 82 1.48 -10.57 2.44
CA MET A 82 2.40 -10.39 3.56
C MET A 82 3.76 -11.06 3.33
N GLU A 83 3.82 -12.17 2.60
CA GLU A 83 5.09 -12.77 2.16
C GLU A 83 5.87 -11.84 1.22
N VAL A 84 5.19 -11.23 0.25
CA VAL A 84 5.79 -10.23 -0.64
C VAL A 84 6.31 -9.03 0.17
N ILE A 85 5.51 -8.49 1.08
CA ILE A 85 5.93 -7.37 1.94
C ILE A 85 7.17 -7.73 2.76
N ARG A 86 7.18 -8.88 3.43
CA ARG A 86 8.34 -9.33 4.22
C ARG A 86 9.60 -9.46 3.38
N LYS A 87 9.48 -10.00 2.16
CA LYS A 87 10.59 -10.07 1.20
C LYS A 87 11.15 -8.67 0.89
N TYR A 88 10.30 -7.68 0.63
CA TYR A 88 10.75 -6.34 0.27
C TYR A 88 11.22 -5.49 1.47
N ILE A 89 10.79 -5.81 2.69
CA ILE A 89 11.43 -5.32 3.93
C ILE A 89 12.87 -5.85 4.02
N GLN A 90 13.08 -7.16 3.81
CA GLN A 90 14.42 -7.77 3.86
C GLN A 90 15.36 -7.21 2.78
N LEU A 91 14.83 -6.85 1.62
CA LEU A 91 15.59 -6.22 0.53
C LEU A 91 15.86 -4.71 0.76
N GLY A 92 15.35 -4.13 1.86
CA GLY A 92 15.52 -2.70 2.18
C GLY A 92 14.70 -1.75 1.30
N VAL A 93 13.78 -2.28 0.49
CA VAL A 93 12.89 -1.48 -0.38
C VAL A 93 11.78 -0.84 0.45
N ILE A 94 11.27 -1.58 1.44
CA ILE A 94 10.32 -1.07 2.42
C ILE A 94 11.09 -0.71 3.68
N GLU A 95 11.09 0.57 4.03
CA GLU A 95 11.69 1.06 5.28
C GLU A 95 10.78 0.81 6.47
N LYS A 96 9.48 1.01 6.28
CA LYS A 96 8.46 0.87 7.31
C LYS A 96 7.21 0.23 6.74
N PHE A 97 6.67 -0.75 7.44
CA PHE A 97 5.33 -1.29 7.19
C PHE A 97 4.52 -1.21 8.48
N GLU A 98 3.32 -0.64 8.40
CA GLU A 98 2.44 -0.46 9.56
C GLU A 98 0.98 -0.68 9.14
N VAL A 99 0.21 -1.35 10.00
CA VAL A 99 -1.25 -1.47 9.87
C VAL A 99 -1.89 -0.79 11.07
N ARG A 100 -2.78 0.17 10.81
CA ARG A 100 -3.51 0.96 11.81
C ARG A 100 -4.99 0.65 11.75
N ASP A 101 -5.66 0.66 12.91
CA ASP A 101 -7.11 0.61 12.97
C ASP A 101 -7.69 2.03 12.81
N LEU A 102 -8.66 2.21 11.92
CA LEU A 102 -9.35 3.48 11.72
C LEU A 102 -10.06 4.00 12.97
N ASN A 103 -10.46 3.11 13.89
CA ASN A 103 -11.14 3.52 15.12
C ASN A 103 -10.19 4.09 16.18
N ASP A 104 -8.87 3.96 15.99
CA ASP A 104 -7.88 4.58 16.89
C ASP A 104 -7.72 6.09 16.64
N ASP A 105 -8.13 6.58 15.45
CA ASP A 105 -8.04 8.00 15.06
C ASP A 105 -9.23 8.86 15.55
N GLU A 106 -10.22 8.28 16.26
CA GLU A 106 -11.39 9.02 16.81
C GLU A 106 -11.17 9.58 18.24
N TYR A 107 -10.00 9.38 18.85
CA TYR A 107 -9.71 9.79 20.24
C TYR A 107 -8.42 10.61 20.42
N ASP A 108 -8.11 11.53 19.50
CA ASP A 108 -7.11 12.60 19.73
C ASP A 108 -7.71 14.01 19.58
#